data_AF-A0A3A4VCX9-F1
#
_entry.id   AF-A0A3A4VCX9-F1
#
_cell.length_a   1.000
_cell.length_b   1.000
_cell.length_c   1.000
_cell.angle_alpha   90.00
_cell.angle_beta   90.00
_cell.angle_gamma   90.00
#
_symmetry.space_group_name_H-M   'P 1'
#
loop_
_entity.id
_entity.type
_entity.pdbx_description
1 polymer ?
#
loop_
_entity_poly.entity_id
_entity_poly.type
_entity_poly.pdbx_seq_one_letter_code
_entity_poly.pdbx_strand_id
1 'polypeptide(L)'
;MHERLGIPARPKEAGRTLDRKLTRDEAGKEIILDGFLKHETAHDRGPEKKVYHVLAHPKVVEQRAMRLADVMQLSEDQKLIARMAIAFHDVVIKVTYPPPYDPAQPKTMLGMAQRMRGAREGDQPAGVLGNEALSANLLVQKMQEANAAAAATLFSEDDMQIVRLAIEYTYPAAEVGGPPDFDGIPFTSHAEYYREVIQANPDIQELLENLHSSGITKGPLFRQPHLEAMLDRGERVPPEALIVAIADLGAAGMGTSEDFFNEGDREFLEIHPNLADLRVQARLRSAEGAPERALVAGDMLKWLDGQAGFSAWQAIRVGKIRMQMQSFGDIYSMRNENLHNAVGRFKENASSAAIRAGERTRAYHDRAATDERIAFIQLADAMGYTIEKNE
;
A
#
# COMPACT_ATOMS: atom_id res chain seq x y z
N MET A 1 18.79 7.67 -22.58
CA MET A 1 17.55 7.04 -22.07
C MET A 1 17.10 7.60 -20.70
N HIS A 2 17.79 8.60 -20.11
CA HIS A 2 17.34 9.31 -18.89
C HIS A 2 16.23 10.36 -19.15
N GLU A 3 16.08 10.85 -20.39
CA GLU A 3 15.10 11.91 -20.73
C GLU A 3 13.64 11.45 -20.78
N ARG A 4 13.34 10.14 -20.87
CA ARG A 4 11.94 9.66 -20.96
C ARG A 4 11.17 9.67 -19.63
N LEU A 5 11.85 9.92 -18.50
CA LEU A 5 11.24 9.88 -17.16
C LEU A 5 11.29 11.23 -16.42
N GLY A 6 11.74 12.31 -17.06
CA GLY A 6 11.87 13.62 -16.40
C GLY A 6 12.87 13.66 -15.24
N ILE A 7 13.73 12.63 -15.11
CA ILE A 7 14.78 12.56 -14.10
C ILE A 7 16.03 13.24 -14.68
N PRO A 8 16.48 14.39 -14.13
CA PRO A 8 17.70 15.03 -14.62
C PRO A 8 18.89 14.08 -14.43
N ALA A 9 19.69 13.93 -15.48
CA ALA A 9 20.92 13.15 -15.42
C ALA A 9 21.85 13.75 -14.35
N ARG A 10 22.49 12.88 -13.54
CA ARG A 10 23.54 13.34 -12.60
C ARG A 10 24.60 14.10 -13.39
N PRO A 11 24.95 15.35 -13.00
CA PRO A 11 26.11 16.02 -13.57
C PRO A 11 27.34 15.15 -13.29
N LYS A 12 28.13 14.86 -14.34
CA LYS A 12 29.46 14.29 -14.16
C LYS A 12 30.25 15.25 -13.27
N GLU A 13 30.77 14.73 -12.16
CA GLU A 13 31.64 15.46 -11.24
C GLU A 13 32.88 15.93 -11.99
N ALA A 14 32.88 17.22 -12.34
CA ALA A 14 34.06 17.96 -12.73
C ALA A 14 34.21 19.11 -11.74
N GLY A 15 35.15 18.93 -10.80
CA GLY A 15 35.72 19.92 -9.88
C GLY A 15 35.01 21.26 -9.76
N ARG A 16 33.85 21.30 -9.10
CA ARG A 16 33.26 22.56 -8.63
C ARG A 16 33.81 22.88 -7.24
N THR A 17 34.50 24.01 -7.17
CA THR A 17 34.94 24.69 -5.96
C THR A 17 33.81 24.78 -4.92
N LEU A 18 34.13 24.32 -3.71
CA LEU A 18 33.34 24.37 -2.48
C LEU A 18 33.10 25.82 -2.02
N ASP A 19 32.14 26.51 -2.61
CA ASP A 19 31.65 27.80 -2.07
C ASP A 19 30.12 27.97 -2.18
N ARG A 20 29.40 26.98 -2.71
CA ARG A 20 27.93 27.00 -2.69
C ARG A 20 27.45 26.41 -1.37
N LYS A 21 26.92 27.25 -0.47
CA LYS A 21 26.22 26.79 0.73
C LYS A 21 25.05 25.91 0.30
N LEU A 22 25.11 24.63 0.62
CA LEU A 22 24.02 23.68 0.41
C LEU A 22 22.79 24.17 1.18
N THR A 23 21.70 24.43 0.49
CA THR A 23 20.44 24.85 1.11
C THR A 23 19.59 23.63 1.51
N ARG A 24 18.63 23.84 2.42
CA ARG A 24 17.67 22.78 2.83
C ARG A 24 16.89 22.21 1.64
N ASP A 25 16.41 23.07 0.74
CA ASP A 25 15.66 22.65 -0.45
C ASP A 25 16.53 21.84 -1.44
N GLU A 26 17.77 22.26 -1.68
CA GLU A 26 18.72 21.50 -2.51
C GLU A 26 19.03 20.13 -1.89
N ALA A 27 19.36 20.09 -0.60
CA ALA A 27 19.61 18.85 0.13
C ALA A 27 18.39 17.92 0.12
N GLY A 28 17.19 18.46 0.37
CA GLY A 28 15.95 17.68 0.37
C GLY A 28 15.63 17.09 -1.00
N LYS A 29 15.86 17.83 -2.10
CA LYS A 29 15.72 17.32 -3.46
C LYS A 29 16.70 16.19 -3.78
N GLU A 30 17.95 16.30 -3.31
CA GLU A 30 18.95 15.26 -3.46
C GLU A 30 18.58 13.98 -2.69
N ILE A 31 18.09 14.13 -1.44
CA ILE A 31 17.60 13.03 -0.62
C ILE A 31 16.42 12.33 -1.31
N ILE A 32 15.40 13.08 -1.77
CA ILE A 32 14.24 12.52 -2.49
C ILE A 32 14.69 11.70 -3.71
N LEU A 33 15.63 12.23 -4.50
CA LEU A 33 16.16 11.53 -5.67
C LEU A 33 16.90 10.24 -5.30
N ASP A 34 17.68 10.25 -4.21
CA ASP A 34 18.37 9.07 -3.71
C ASP A 34 17.38 7.98 -3.26
N GLY A 35 16.30 8.36 -2.57
CA GLY A 35 15.23 7.43 -2.16
C GLY A 35 14.59 6.71 -3.35
N PHE A 36 14.17 7.48 -4.37
CA PHE A 36 13.61 6.89 -5.60
C PHE A 36 14.61 5.99 -6.35
N LEU A 37 15.89 6.37 -6.37
CA LEU A 37 16.92 5.53 -7.00
C LEU A 37 17.13 4.21 -6.25
N LYS A 38 17.01 4.23 -4.92
CA LYS A 38 17.06 3.02 -4.09
C LYS A 38 15.89 2.09 -4.39
N HIS A 39 14.68 2.62 -4.54
CA HIS A 39 13.53 1.82 -4.99
C HIS A 39 13.81 1.13 -6.33
N GLU A 40 14.24 1.88 -7.35
CA GLU A 40 14.54 1.31 -8.66
C GLU A 40 15.62 0.22 -8.59
N THR A 41 16.66 0.46 -7.78
CA THR A 41 17.79 -0.47 -7.65
C THR A 41 17.40 -1.73 -6.87
N ALA A 42 16.66 -1.58 -5.76
CA ALA A 42 16.29 -2.69 -4.88
C ALA A 42 15.13 -3.52 -5.44
N HIS A 43 14.10 -2.86 -5.99
CA HIS A 43 12.81 -3.50 -6.25
C HIS A 43 12.51 -3.69 -7.74
N ASP A 44 12.94 -2.78 -8.62
CA ASP A 44 12.67 -2.91 -10.05
C ASP A 44 13.74 -3.76 -10.75
N ARG A 45 15.00 -3.58 -10.33
CA ARG A 45 16.18 -4.16 -10.98
C ARG A 45 16.96 -5.12 -10.08
N GLY A 46 16.59 -5.21 -8.80
CA GLY A 46 17.29 -6.02 -7.81
C GLY A 46 17.12 -7.53 -8.02
N PRO A 47 17.82 -8.35 -7.22
CA PRO A 47 17.71 -9.81 -7.26
C PRO A 47 16.33 -10.30 -6.82
N GLU A 48 15.66 -9.57 -5.92
CA GLU A 48 14.32 -9.85 -5.41
C GLU A 48 13.31 -8.86 -5.99
N LYS A 49 13.14 -8.88 -7.32
CA LYS A 49 12.22 -7.96 -7.98
C LYS A 49 10.82 -8.02 -7.37
N LYS A 50 10.25 -6.85 -7.09
CA LYS A 50 8.90 -6.68 -6.57
C LYS A 50 7.94 -6.38 -7.72
N VAL A 51 6.64 -6.49 -7.46
CA VAL A 51 5.59 -6.22 -8.46
C VAL A 51 4.75 -5.02 -8.04
N TYR A 52 4.42 -4.95 -6.75
CA TYR A 52 3.69 -3.85 -6.16
C TYR A 52 4.64 -2.73 -5.72
N HIS A 53 5.66 -3.04 -4.91
CA HIS A 53 6.56 -2.02 -4.33
C HIS A 53 7.70 -1.54 -5.26
N VAL A 54 7.46 -1.56 -6.57
CA VAL A 54 8.34 -0.95 -7.57
C VAL A 54 8.32 0.57 -7.49
N LEU A 55 9.23 1.28 -8.15
CA LEU A 55 9.32 2.75 -8.15
C LEU A 55 7.99 3.46 -8.49
N ALA A 56 7.11 2.82 -9.27
CA ALA A 56 5.80 3.37 -9.58
C ALA A 56 4.93 3.61 -8.32
N HIS A 57 5.04 2.75 -7.30
CA HIS A 57 4.27 2.87 -6.05
C HIS A 57 4.55 4.19 -5.31
N PRO A 58 5.78 4.48 -4.83
CA PRO A 58 6.05 5.72 -4.09
C PRO A 58 5.80 6.98 -4.94
N LYS A 59 5.82 6.88 -6.28
CA LYS A 59 5.44 8.00 -7.18
C LYS A 59 3.95 8.29 -7.15
N VAL A 60 3.12 7.25 -7.12
CA VAL A 60 1.67 7.39 -6.98
C VAL A 60 1.33 7.90 -5.58
N VAL A 61 1.99 7.38 -4.54
CA VAL A 61 1.87 7.87 -3.16
C VAL A 61 2.26 9.36 -3.07
N GLU A 62 3.36 9.79 -3.70
CA GLU A 62 3.77 11.21 -3.78
C GLU A 62 2.64 12.08 -4.35
N GLN A 63 2.03 11.67 -5.46
CA GLN A 63 0.94 12.42 -6.09
C GLN A 63 -0.29 12.55 -5.17
N ARG A 64 -0.67 11.46 -4.50
CA ARG A 64 -1.80 11.43 -3.55
C ARG A 64 -1.52 12.31 -2.34
N ALA A 65 -0.34 12.16 -1.73
CA ALA A 65 0.07 12.92 -0.56
C ALA A 65 0.13 14.42 -0.85
N MET A 66 0.60 14.84 -2.04
CA MET A 66 0.63 16.27 -2.38
C MET A 66 -0.78 16.88 -2.52
N ARG A 67 -1.77 16.12 -3.03
CA ARG A 67 -3.17 16.57 -3.02
C ARG A 67 -3.69 16.76 -1.59
N LEU A 68 -3.36 15.83 -0.68
CA LEU A 68 -3.70 15.96 0.74
C LEU A 68 -2.97 17.14 1.39
N ALA A 69 -1.71 17.36 1.06
CA ALA A 69 -0.91 18.46 1.57
C ALA A 69 -1.51 19.82 1.20
N ASP A 70 -1.98 19.97 -0.05
CA ASP A 70 -2.64 21.19 -0.52
C ASP A 70 -3.98 21.42 0.19
N VAL A 71 -4.76 20.35 0.38
CA VAL A 71 -6.02 20.36 1.15
C VAL A 71 -5.80 20.75 2.62
N MET A 72 -4.74 20.23 3.22
CA MET A 72 -4.34 20.54 4.60
C MET A 72 -3.56 21.86 4.72
N GLN A 73 -3.25 22.52 3.59
CA GLN A 73 -2.50 23.77 3.50
C GLN A 73 -1.12 23.68 4.16
N LEU A 74 -0.41 22.57 3.92
CA LEU A 74 0.94 22.40 4.42
C LEU A 74 1.89 23.39 3.74
N SER A 75 2.86 23.91 4.49
CA SER A 75 3.91 24.76 3.93
C SER A 75 4.84 23.97 2.99
N GLU A 76 5.62 24.66 2.17
CA GLU A 76 6.58 23.99 1.28
C GLU A 76 7.65 23.20 2.06
N ASP A 77 8.03 23.65 3.25
CA ASP A 77 8.93 22.90 4.14
C ASP A 77 8.30 21.59 4.63
N GLN A 78 7.02 21.63 5.01
CA GLN A 78 6.26 20.46 5.43
C GLN A 78 6.06 19.47 4.28
N LYS A 79 5.77 19.98 3.08
CA LYS A 79 5.71 19.17 1.85
C LYS A 79 7.06 18.52 1.54
N LEU A 80 8.17 19.23 1.74
CA LEU A 80 9.52 18.67 1.55
C LEU A 80 9.77 17.48 2.49
N ILE A 81 9.43 17.62 3.77
CA ILE A 81 9.51 16.54 4.77
C ILE A 81 8.68 15.33 4.34
N ALA A 82 7.41 15.53 3.97
CA ALA A 82 6.54 14.45 3.51
C ALA A 82 7.08 13.73 2.27
N ARG A 83 7.60 14.48 1.28
CA ARG A 83 8.16 13.90 0.05
C ARG A 83 9.42 13.09 0.31
N MET A 84 10.28 13.52 1.24
CA MET A 84 11.43 12.74 1.67
C MET A 84 10.98 11.42 2.32
N ALA A 85 9.99 11.46 3.22
CA ALA A 85 9.45 10.26 3.84
C ALA A 85 8.87 9.28 2.80
N ILE A 86 8.09 9.77 1.83
CA ILE A 86 7.51 8.95 0.75
C ILE A 86 8.60 8.31 -0.11
N ALA A 87 9.68 9.03 -0.42
CA ALA A 87 10.77 8.48 -1.22
C ALA A 87 11.53 7.35 -0.52
N PHE A 88 11.39 7.22 0.81
CA PHE A 88 12.10 6.23 1.62
C PHE A 88 11.22 5.16 2.26
N HIS A 89 9.90 5.35 2.38
CA HIS A 89 9.04 4.51 3.24
C HIS A 89 9.20 3.01 2.99
N ASP A 90 9.33 2.64 1.71
CA ASP A 90 9.42 1.26 1.24
C ASP A 90 10.80 0.92 0.63
N VAL A 91 11.85 1.69 0.92
CA VAL A 91 13.19 1.38 0.43
C VAL A 91 13.72 0.05 0.97
N VAL A 92 13.33 -0.32 2.20
CA VAL A 92 13.67 -1.61 2.80
C VAL A 92 12.42 -2.47 2.90
N ILE A 93 12.34 -3.52 2.07
CA ILE A 93 11.27 -4.52 2.16
C ILE A 93 11.89 -5.90 2.26
N LYS A 94 12.02 -6.40 3.49
CA LYS A 94 12.39 -7.78 3.77
C LYS A 94 11.13 -8.62 3.90
N VAL A 95 11.12 -9.76 3.23
CA VAL A 95 10.03 -10.74 3.28
C VAL A 95 10.59 -12.12 3.60
N THR A 96 9.85 -12.89 4.38
CA THR A 96 10.05 -14.32 4.51
C THR A 96 9.28 -14.98 3.38
N TYR A 97 9.99 -15.58 2.44
CA TYR A 97 9.39 -16.31 1.33
C TYR A 97 8.83 -17.65 1.81
N PRO A 98 7.69 -18.11 1.26
CA PRO A 98 7.19 -19.45 1.52
C PRO A 98 8.18 -20.51 1.01
N PRO A 99 8.10 -21.77 1.48
CA PRO A 99 8.82 -22.87 0.87
C PRO A 99 8.55 -22.93 -0.64
N PRO A 100 9.53 -23.39 -1.46
CA PRO A 100 9.29 -23.63 -2.88
C PRO A 100 8.12 -24.59 -3.10
N TYR A 101 7.46 -24.48 -4.26
CA TYR A 101 6.40 -25.41 -4.65
C TYR A 101 6.86 -26.88 -4.56
N ASP A 102 6.08 -27.68 -3.84
CA ASP A 102 6.22 -29.13 -3.71
C ASP A 102 4.98 -29.82 -4.30
N PRO A 103 5.13 -30.62 -5.37
CA PRO A 103 4.03 -31.41 -5.94
C PRO A 103 3.35 -32.36 -4.95
N ALA A 104 4.06 -32.81 -3.90
CA ALA A 104 3.47 -33.62 -2.82
C ALA A 104 2.63 -32.79 -1.84
N GLN A 105 2.79 -31.46 -1.85
CA GLN A 105 2.05 -30.52 -1.01
C GLN A 105 1.49 -29.37 -1.86
N PRO A 106 0.45 -29.60 -2.68
CA PRO A 106 -0.01 -28.62 -3.69
C PRO A 106 -0.35 -27.23 -3.13
N LYS A 107 -0.78 -27.14 -1.87
CA LYS A 107 -1.06 -25.87 -1.18
C LYS A 107 0.16 -24.93 -1.09
N THR A 108 1.38 -25.46 -1.20
CA THR A 108 2.62 -24.65 -1.25
C THR A 108 2.63 -23.69 -2.43
N MET A 109 1.87 -23.93 -3.49
CA MET A 109 1.77 -23.01 -4.64
C MET A 109 1.13 -21.67 -4.28
N LEU A 110 0.24 -21.65 -3.29
CA LEU A 110 -0.39 -20.45 -2.73
C LEU A 110 0.36 -19.94 -1.50
N GLY A 111 1.58 -20.45 -1.25
CA GLY A 111 2.44 -19.97 -0.20
C GLY A 111 2.55 -18.44 -0.26
N MET A 112 2.33 -17.80 0.89
CA MET A 112 2.33 -16.34 0.98
C MET A 112 3.67 -15.83 1.47
N ALA A 113 4.22 -14.82 0.80
CA ALA A 113 5.32 -14.03 1.32
C ALA A 113 4.85 -13.25 2.55
N GLN A 114 5.58 -13.40 3.66
CA GLN A 114 5.29 -12.67 4.89
C GLN A 114 6.25 -11.49 5.02
N ARG A 115 5.74 -10.26 4.99
CA ARG A 115 6.55 -9.07 5.28
C ARG A 115 7.10 -9.18 6.71
N MET A 116 8.38 -8.83 6.91
CA MET A 116 8.94 -8.77 8.26
C MET A 116 8.27 -7.63 9.04
N ARG A 117 7.32 -8.02 9.90
CA ARG A 117 6.29 -7.20 10.56
C ARG A 117 6.82 -6.28 11.66
N GLY A 118 8.07 -5.87 11.60
CA GLY A 118 8.80 -5.56 12.82
C GLY A 118 8.47 -4.25 13.51
N ALA A 119 7.21 -3.92 13.77
CA ALA A 119 6.81 -2.62 14.26
C ALA A 119 6.26 -2.68 15.71
N ARG A 120 5.72 -3.82 16.17
CA ARG A 120 5.32 -4.01 17.59
C ARG A 120 6.43 -4.69 18.41
N GLU A 121 6.36 -4.49 19.73
CA GLU A 121 7.27 -5.14 20.71
C GLU A 121 7.19 -6.68 20.66
N GLY A 122 6.05 -7.23 20.22
CA GLY A 122 5.85 -8.67 20.03
C GLY A 122 6.11 -9.20 18.61
N ASP A 123 6.41 -8.34 17.63
CA ASP A 123 6.70 -8.79 16.26
C ASP A 123 8.13 -9.35 16.17
N GLN A 124 8.39 -10.19 15.16
CA GLN A 124 9.73 -10.75 14.89
C GLN A 124 10.16 -10.42 13.45
N PRO A 125 11.27 -9.68 13.25
CA PRO A 125 12.10 -9.03 14.28
C PRO A 125 11.34 -7.86 14.94
N ALA A 126 11.64 -7.48 16.18
CA ALA A 126 10.87 -6.46 16.91
C ALA A 126 11.18 -5.01 16.47
N GLY A 127 10.17 -4.13 16.58
CA GLY A 127 10.21 -2.65 16.53
C GLY A 127 11.25 -1.98 15.59
N VAL A 128 12.47 -1.75 16.09
CA VAL A 128 13.49 -0.98 15.36
C VAL A 128 14.12 -1.73 14.19
N LEU A 129 13.82 -3.02 14.06
CA LEU A 129 14.33 -3.91 13.01
C LEU A 129 13.30 -4.20 11.92
N GLY A 130 12.08 -3.67 12.02
CA GLY A 130 11.05 -3.75 10.99
C GLY A 130 11.43 -2.98 9.72
N ASN A 131 10.73 -3.28 8.63
CA ASN A 131 10.97 -2.68 7.32
C ASN A 131 10.88 -1.14 7.37
N GLU A 132 9.79 -0.62 7.93
CA GLU A 132 9.51 0.81 8.04
C GLU A 132 10.53 1.51 8.95
N ALA A 133 10.89 0.90 10.08
CA ALA A 133 11.91 1.45 10.98
C ALA A 133 13.31 1.50 10.32
N LEU A 134 13.67 0.47 9.54
CA LEU A 134 14.92 0.45 8.78
C LEU A 134 14.92 1.51 7.67
N SER A 135 13.82 1.64 6.93
CA SER A 135 13.60 2.70 5.94
C SER A 135 13.72 4.10 6.58
N ALA A 136 13.07 4.32 7.73
CA ALA A 136 13.14 5.56 8.50
C ALA A 136 14.57 5.89 8.95
N ASN A 137 15.30 4.90 9.47
CA ASN A 137 16.70 5.08 9.90
C ASN A 137 17.60 5.50 8.74
N LEU A 138 17.40 4.95 7.53
CA LEU A 138 18.15 5.35 6.34
C LEU A 138 17.88 6.81 5.97
N LEU A 139 16.63 7.27 6.05
CA LEU A 139 16.30 8.67 5.78
C LEU A 139 16.88 9.62 6.83
N VAL A 140 16.75 9.28 8.12
CA VAL A 140 17.34 10.06 9.22
C VAL A 140 18.85 10.20 9.03
N GLN A 141 19.54 9.10 8.69
CA GLN A 141 20.97 9.13 8.39
C GLN A 141 21.27 10.08 7.22
N LYS A 142 20.46 10.07 6.14
CA LYS A 142 20.64 10.98 5.00
C LYS A 142 20.47 12.45 5.38
N MET A 143 19.52 12.77 6.26
CA MET A 143 19.33 14.13 6.78
C MET A 143 20.52 14.58 7.64
N GLN A 144 21.07 13.67 8.47
CA GLN A 144 22.28 13.93 9.27
C GLN A 144 23.52 14.14 8.39
N GLU A 145 23.70 13.32 7.36
CA GLU A 145 24.76 13.47 6.36
C GLU A 145 24.68 14.83 5.66
N ALA A 146 23.47 15.27 5.29
CA ALA A 146 23.26 16.59 4.68
C ALA A 146 23.59 17.75 5.63
N ASN A 147 23.20 17.67 6.91
CA ASN A 147 23.58 18.65 7.93
C ASN A 147 25.11 18.74 8.08
N ALA A 148 25.78 17.58 8.15
CA ALA A 148 27.23 17.51 8.26
C ALA A 148 27.93 18.12 7.04
N ALA A 149 27.45 17.79 5.83
CA ALA A 149 27.99 18.32 4.57
C ALA A 149 27.83 19.85 4.45
N ALA A 150 26.72 20.39 4.96
CA ALA A 150 26.47 21.83 4.98
C ALA A 150 27.18 22.58 6.12
N ALA A 151 27.76 21.85 7.09
CA ALA A 151 28.23 22.41 8.37
C ALA A 151 27.18 23.30 9.05
N ALA A 152 25.90 22.93 8.95
CA ALA A 152 24.75 23.69 9.45
C ALA A 152 23.56 22.76 9.74
N THR A 153 22.64 23.21 10.59
CA THR A 153 21.36 22.52 10.82
C THR A 153 20.39 22.82 9.69
N LEU A 154 20.45 22.04 8.61
CA LEU A 154 19.47 22.10 7.52
C LEU A 154 18.16 21.44 7.94
N PHE A 155 18.23 20.33 8.68
CA PHE A 155 17.12 19.57 9.24
C PHE A 155 17.27 19.44 10.76
N SER A 156 16.22 19.76 11.51
CA SER A 156 16.21 19.67 12.98
C SER A 156 15.97 18.23 13.44
N GLU A 157 16.13 17.98 14.75
CA GLU A 157 15.71 16.72 15.38
C GLU A 157 14.19 16.49 15.23
N ASP A 158 13.40 17.56 15.31
CA ASP A 158 11.95 17.47 15.10
C ASP A 158 11.61 17.02 13.66
N ASP A 159 12.32 17.54 12.65
CA ASP A 159 12.16 17.07 11.26
C ASP A 159 12.48 15.58 11.13
N MET A 160 13.57 15.13 11.76
CA MET A 160 13.99 13.73 11.75
C MET A 160 13.00 12.82 12.47
N GLN A 161 12.38 13.31 13.54
CA GLN A 161 11.31 12.59 14.23
C GLN A 161 10.03 12.54 13.39
N ILE A 162 9.67 13.61 12.69
CA ILE A 162 8.49 13.63 11.80
C ILE A 162 8.65 12.63 10.66
N VAL A 163 9.80 12.58 9.97
CA VAL A 163 9.99 11.59 8.89
C VAL A 163 9.98 10.15 9.40
N ARG A 164 10.47 9.92 10.62
CA ARG A 164 10.40 8.61 11.26
C ARG A 164 8.96 8.19 11.48
N LEU A 165 8.16 9.04 12.11
CA LEU A 165 6.74 8.77 12.33
C LEU A 165 6.00 8.59 11.00
N ALA A 166 6.29 9.42 10.00
CA ALA A 166 5.67 9.34 8.69
C ALA A 166 5.85 7.97 8.03
N ILE A 167 7.06 7.40 8.13
CA ILE A 167 7.37 6.07 7.58
C ILE A 167 6.82 4.96 8.49
N GLU A 168 6.99 5.04 9.80
CA GLU A 168 6.49 4.01 10.72
C GLU A 168 4.95 3.89 10.69
N TYR A 169 4.25 4.97 10.37
CA TYR A 169 2.79 4.97 10.21
C TYR A 169 2.30 4.35 8.91
N THR A 170 3.15 4.14 7.90
CA THR A 170 2.72 3.42 6.68
C THR A 170 2.57 1.93 6.93
N TYR A 171 3.17 1.39 8.00
CA TYR A 171 3.12 -0.03 8.32
C TYR A 171 1.69 -0.60 8.32
N PRO A 172 1.37 -1.55 7.42
CA PRO A 172 0.06 -2.18 7.37
C PRO A 172 0.01 -3.41 8.28
N ALA A 173 -0.88 -3.39 9.27
CA ALA A 173 -1.31 -4.58 10.00
C ALA A 173 -2.57 -5.16 9.32
N ALA A 174 -2.34 -6.12 8.44
CA ALA A 174 -3.41 -6.83 7.74
C ALA A 174 -4.09 -7.86 8.67
N GLU A 175 -5.37 -7.62 8.97
CA GLU A 175 -6.31 -8.56 9.56
C GLU A 175 -7.17 -9.15 8.42
N VAL A 176 -6.87 -10.40 8.05
CA VAL A 176 -7.47 -11.06 6.88
C VAL A 176 -8.36 -12.26 7.21
N GLY A 177 -8.59 -12.56 8.50
CA GLY A 177 -9.43 -13.69 8.94
C GLY A 177 -8.67 -14.93 9.43
N GLY A 178 -7.33 -14.91 9.36
CA GLY A 178 -6.44 -15.98 9.83
C GLY A 178 -5.82 -16.77 8.65
N PRO A 179 -4.54 -17.17 8.71
CA PRO A 179 -3.94 -17.98 7.67
C PRO A 179 -4.68 -19.34 7.54
N PRO A 180 -4.92 -19.85 6.33
CA PRO A 180 -4.48 -19.33 5.02
C PRO A 180 -5.51 -18.43 4.31
N ASP A 181 -6.66 -18.13 4.91
CA ASP A 181 -7.81 -17.58 4.19
C ASP A 181 -7.86 -16.04 4.25
N PHE A 182 -7.97 -15.41 3.07
CA PHE A 182 -8.39 -14.01 2.89
C PHE A 182 -9.88 -13.80 3.14
N ASP A 183 -10.44 -14.56 4.08
CA ASP A 183 -11.87 -14.57 4.34
C ASP A 183 -12.38 -13.22 4.82
N GLY A 184 -11.48 -12.33 5.23
CA GLY A 184 -11.80 -10.98 5.63
C GLY A 184 -12.47 -10.92 6.99
N ILE A 185 -12.54 -9.71 7.51
CA ILE A 185 -13.13 -9.38 8.79
C ILE A 185 -14.58 -8.94 8.55
N PRO A 186 -15.58 -9.57 9.20
CA PRO A 186 -16.97 -9.14 9.10
C PRO A 186 -17.14 -7.71 9.56
N PHE A 187 -17.93 -6.89 8.84
CA PHE A 187 -18.17 -5.49 9.23
C PHE A 187 -18.78 -5.36 10.64
N THR A 188 -19.45 -6.41 11.11
CA THR A 188 -20.04 -6.49 12.46
C THR A 188 -19.04 -6.80 13.58
N SER A 189 -17.88 -7.39 13.27
CA SER A 189 -16.91 -7.84 14.28
C SER A 189 -16.28 -6.71 15.10
N HIS A 190 -16.26 -5.49 14.54
CA HIS A 190 -15.74 -4.27 15.16
C HIS A 190 -16.85 -3.22 15.35
N ALA A 191 -18.11 -3.66 15.39
CA ALA A 191 -19.27 -2.78 15.45
C ALA A 191 -19.35 -1.90 16.70
N GLU A 192 -18.56 -2.18 17.75
CA GLU A 192 -18.41 -1.29 18.90
C GLU A 192 -17.33 -0.23 18.64
N TYR A 193 -16.14 -0.65 18.21
CA TYR A 193 -14.99 0.23 17.98
C TYR A 193 -15.23 1.26 16.88
N TYR A 194 -15.99 0.92 15.83
CA TYR A 194 -16.29 1.83 14.71
C TYR A 194 -17.73 2.37 14.73
N ARG A 195 -18.51 2.09 15.78
CA ARG A 195 -19.93 2.46 15.84
C ARG A 195 -20.17 3.94 15.59
N GLU A 196 -19.44 4.76 16.33
CA GLU A 196 -19.59 6.20 16.33
C GLU A 196 -19.28 6.77 14.94
N VAL A 197 -18.28 6.20 14.26
CA VAL A 197 -17.89 6.59 12.90
C VAL A 197 -18.97 6.28 11.89
N ILE A 198 -19.53 5.07 11.93
CA ILE A 198 -20.59 4.67 11.00
C ILE A 198 -21.82 5.56 11.22
N GLN A 199 -22.22 5.81 12.48
CA GLN A 199 -23.37 6.65 12.81
C GLN A 199 -23.17 8.13 12.44
N ALA A 200 -21.94 8.64 12.54
CA ALA A 200 -21.61 10.02 12.20
C ALA A 200 -21.43 10.27 10.69
N ASN A 201 -21.32 9.22 9.86
CA ASN A 201 -21.04 9.33 8.43
C ASN A 201 -22.11 8.56 7.61
N PRO A 202 -23.22 9.20 7.22
CA PRO A 202 -24.29 8.56 6.46
C PRO A 202 -23.83 7.85 5.17
N ASP A 203 -22.84 8.41 4.47
CA ASP A 203 -22.30 7.82 3.24
C ASP A 203 -21.60 6.47 3.50
N ILE A 204 -20.96 6.32 4.66
CA ILE A 204 -20.35 5.05 5.07
C ILE A 204 -21.45 4.04 5.43
N GLN A 205 -22.48 4.47 6.14
CA GLN A 205 -23.62 3.61 6.43
C GLN A 205 -24.31 3.11 5.15
N GLU A 206 -24.60 4.01 4.22
CA GLU A 206 -25.20 3.69 2.92
C GLU A 206 -24.30 2.72 2.12
N LEU A 207 -22.98 2.94 2.12
CA LEU A 207 -22.03 2.02 1.50
C LEU A 207 -22.14 0.61 2.09
N LEU A 208 -22.17 0.46 3.41
CA LEU A 208 -22.27 -0.84 4.06
C LEU A 208 -23.60 -1.54 3.79
N GLU A 209 -24.71 -0.80 3.77
CA GLU A 209 -26.04 -1.33 3.44
C GLU A 209 -26.11 -1.83 1.99
N ASN A 210 -25.52 -1.07 1.05
CA ASN A 210 -25.44 -1.46 -0.36
C ASN A 210 -24.58 -2.72 -0.59
N LEU A 211 -23.43 -2.80 0.09
CA LEU A 211 -22.57 -3.98 0.05
C LEU A 211 -23.26 -5.19 0.66
N HIS A 212 -23.92 -5.03 1.81
CA HIS A 212 -24.68 -6.10 2.47
C HIS A 212 -25.79 -6.65 1.56
N SER A 213 -26.53 -5.76 0.89
CA SER A 213 -27.58 -6.13 -0.08
C SER A 213 -27.03 -6.89 -1.29
N SER A 214 -25.74 -6.70 -1.60
CA SER A 214 -25.00 -7.40 -2.66
C SER A 214 -24.29 -8.67 -2.17
N GLY A 215 -24.52 -9.07 -0.91
CA GLY A 215 -23.91 -10.27 -0.29
C GLY A 215 -22.51 -10.05 0.28
N ILE A 216 -21.95 -8.84 0.20
CA ILE A 216 -20.62 -8.50 0.70
C ILE A 216 -20.74 -8.01 2.14
N THR A 217 -20.35 -8.85 3.09
CA THR A 217 -20.52 -8.60 4.54
C THR A 217 -19.21 -8.55 5.32
N LYS A 218 -18.09 -8.75 4.62
CA LYS A 218 -16.74 -8.84 5.16
C LYS A 218 -15.72 -8.38 4.11
N GLY A 219 -14.51 -8.10 4.57
CA GLY A 219 -13.37 -7.75 3.71
C GLY A 219 -12.08 -7.67 4.51
N PRO A 220 -10.91 -7.64 3.85
CA PRO A 220 -9.65 -7.50 4.54
C PRO A 220 -9.55 -6.12 5.20
N LEU A 221 -9.15 -6.08 6.48
CA LEU A 221 -8.96 -4.87 7.25
C LEU A 221 -7.46 -4.62 7.39
N PHE A 222 -6.98 -3.51 6.83
CA PHE A 222 -5.59 -3.09 6.98
C PHE A 222 -5.57 -1.92 7.96
N ARG A 223 -5.00 -2.13 9.14
CA ARG A 223 -4.78 -1.08 10.14
C ARG A 223 -3.40 -0.46 9.98
N GLN A 224 -3.26 0.76 10.46
CA GLN A 224 -1.97 1.40 10.69
C GLN A 224 -1.77 1.56 12.19
N PRO A 225 -1.33 0.49 12.89
CA PRO A 225 -1.43 0.41 14.34
C PRO A 225 -0.66 1.52 15.06
N HIS A 226 0.45 2.01 14.49
CA HIS A 226 1.22 3.11 15.07
C HIS A 226 0.46 4.43 15.01
N LEU A 227 -0.10 4.77 13.85
CA LEU A 227 -0.94 5.95 13.67
C LEU A 227 -2.20 5.86 14.55
N GLU A 228 -2.93 4.76 14.45
CA GLU A 228 -4.19 4.56 15.17
C GLU A 228 -3.98 4.55 16.68
N ALA A 229 -2.91 3.94 17.20
CA ALA A 229 -2.61 3.95 18.63
C ALA A 229 -2.26 5.35 19.15
N MET A 230 -1.57 6.19 18.36
CA MET A 230 -1.30 7.58 18.76
C MET A 230 -2.61 8.36 18.86
N LEU A 231 -3.46 8.25 17.84
CA LEU A 231 -4.77 8.91 17.81
C LEU A 231 -5.69 8.42 18.93
N ASP A 232 -5.71 7.12 19.22
CA ASP A 232 -6.50 6.53 20.32
C ASP A 232 -6.02 7.04 21.70
N ARG A 233 -4.74 7.38 21.85
CA ARG A 233 -4.19 7.99 23.08
C ARG A 233 -4.45 9.50 23.20
N GLY A 234 -5.06 10.13 22.19
CA GLY A 234 -5.27 11.57 22.19
C GLY A 234 -4.03 12.37 21.81
N GLU A 235 -3.01 11.72 21.20
CA GLU A 235 -1.76 12.37 20.83
C GLU A 235 -1.90 13.04 19.45
N ARG A 236 -1.30 14.23 19.33
CA ARG A 236 -1.25 14.95 18.06
C ARG A 236 -0.32 14.24 17.08
N VAL A 237 -0.78 14.10 15.85
CA VAL A 237 0.00 13.54 14.75
C VAL A 237 0.50 14.68 13.86
N PRO A 238 1.81 14.75 13.54
CA PRO A 238 2.34 15.71 12.58
C PRO A 238 1.59 15.60 11.23
N PRO A 239 1.12 16.71 10.65
CA PRO A 239 0.36 16.67 9.39
C PRO A 239 1.09 15.99 8.24
N GLU A 240 2.41 16.11 8.18
CA GLU A 240 3.29 15.45 7.21
C GLU A 240 3.20 13.93 7.35
N ALA A 241 3.30 13.42 8.58
CA ALA A 241 3.21 11.99 8.86
C ALA A 241 1.82 11.43 8.54
N LEU A 242 0.79 12.20 8.84
CA LEU A 242 -0.59 11.82 8.54
C LEU A 242 -0.83 11.66 7.03
N ILE A 243 -0.44 12.64 6.22
CA ILE A 243 -0.72 12.59 4.77
C ILE A 243 0.03 11.44 4.10
N VAL A 244 1.23 11.10 4.59
CA VAL A 244 2.01 9.97 4.09
C VAL A 244 1.28 8.67 4.40
N ALA A 245 0.87 8.48 5.66
CA ALA A 245 0.13 7.28 6.08
C ALA A 245 -1.21 7.10 5.35
N ILE A 246 -2.00 8.17 5.17
CA ILE A 246 -3.27 8.10 4.43
C ILE A 246 -3.01 7.81 2.94
N ALA A 247 -2.00 8.45 2.34
CA ALA A 247 -1.71 8.32 0.90
C ALA A 247 -1.20 6.93 0.51
N ASP A 248 -0.42 6.27 1.38
CA ASP A 248 0.14 4.94 1.13
C ASP A 248 -0.95 3.87 0.94
N LEU A 249 -1.96 3.85 1.82
CA LEU A 249 -3.15 3.00 1.66
C LEU A 249 -4.21 3.60 0.70
N GLY A 250 -3.93 4.77 0.11
CA GLY A 250 -4.90 5.67 -0.51
C GLY A 250 -5.34 5.34 -1.93
N ALA A 251 -4.96 4.17 -2.47
CA ALA A 251 -5.55 3.70 -3.73
C ALA A 251 -7.07 3.57 -3.59
N ALA A 252 -7.52 3.02 -2.47
CA ALA A 252 -8.90 3.11 -2.03
C ALA A 252 -9.19 4.55 -1.58
N GLY A 253 -10.19 5.18 -2.19
CA GLY A 253 -10.68 6.50 -1.80
C GLY A 253 -10.06 7.68 -2.55
N MET A 254 -8.86 7.54 -3.13
CA MET A 254 -8.20 8.63 -3.86
C MET A 254 -7.84 8.29 -5.31
N GLY A 255 -7.66 7.01 -5.65
CA GLY A 255 -7.39 6.53 -7.00
C GLY A 255 -8.63 6.46 -7.88
N THR A 256 -8.44 6.33 -9.19
CA THR A 256 -9.53 5.81 -10.05
C THR A 256 -9.83 4.35 -9.69
N SER A 257 -11.00 3.84 -10.08
CA SER A 257 -11.29 2.41 -9.92
C SER A 257 -10.23 1.55 -10.60
N GLU A 258 -9.71 1.97 -11.75
CA GLU A 258 -8.62 1.26 -12.45
C GLU A 258 -7.30 1.28 -11.66
N ASP A 259 -6.90 2.42 -11.09
CA ASP A 259 -5.70 2.49 -10.24
C ASP A 259 -5.84 1.57 -9.03
N PHE A 260 -7.01 1.57 -8.39
CA PHE A 260 -7.31 0.71 -7.25
C PHE A 260 -7.23 -0.78 -7.60
N PHE A 261 -7.80 -1.19 -8.74
CA PHE A 261 -7.72 -2.57 -9.21
C PHE A 261 -6.29 -2.98 -9.52
N ASN A 262 -5.54 -2.13 -10.22
CA ASN A 262 -4.16 -2.42 -10.61
C ASN A 262 -3.25 -2.58 -9.40
N GLU A 263 -3.41 -1.76 -8.36
CA GLU A 263 -2.67 -1.91 -7.11
C GLU A 263 -3.03 -3.21 -6.38
N GLY A 264 -4.32 -3.51 -6.23
CA GLY A 264 -4.77 -4.74 -5.60
C GLY A 264 -4.28 -6.00 -6.34
N ASP A 265 -4.31 -6.00 -7.67
CA ASP A 265 -3.85 -7.15 -8.47
C ASP A 265 -2.33 -7.33 -8.38
N ARG A 266 -1.56 -6.22 -8.38
CA ARG A 266 -0.10 -6.26 -8.16
C ARG A 266 0.28 -6.73 -6.78
N GLU A 267 -0.48 -6.36 -5.75
CA GLU A 267 -0.24 -6.86 -4.40
C GLU A 267 -0.48 -8.37 -4.32
N PHE A 268 -1.56 -8.87 -4.93
CA PHE A 268 -1.81 -10.32 -5.02
C PHE A 268 -0.65 -11.08 -5.69
N LEU A 269 -0.15 -10.55 -6.80
CA LEU A 269 1.01 -11.11 -7.51
C LEU A 269 2.26 -11.16 -6.62
N GLU A 270 2.51 -10.11 -5.85
CA GLU A 270 3.70 -10.03 -5.02
C GLU A 270 3.63 -10.96 -3.80
N ILE A 271 2.47 -11.07 -3.16
CA ILE A 271 2.31 -11.89 -1.95
C ILE A 271 2.24 -13.39 -2.26
N HIS A 272 1.94 -13.81 -3.50
CA HIS A 272 1.96 -15.21 -3.94
C HIS A 272 3.10 -15.49 -4.94
N PRO A 273 4.37 -15.37 -4.53
CA PRO A 273 5.51 -15.43 -5.45
C PRO A 273 5.67 -16.79 -6.15
N ASN A 274 5.19 -17.87 -5.52
CA ASN A 274 5.24 -19.22 -6.10
C ASN A 274 4.37 -19.36 -7.37
N LEU A 275 3.34 -18.51 -7.53
CA LEU A 275 2.55 -18.50 -8.75
C LEU A 275 3.35 -18.00 -9.97
N ALA A 276 4.48 -17.32 -9.77
CA ALA A 276 5.38 -16.95 -10.87
C ALA A 276 6.36 -18.07 -11.28
N ASP A 277 6.44 -19.19 -10.54
CA ASP A 277 7.33 -20.32 -10.88
C ASP A 277 6.86 -21.03 -12.17
N LEU A 278 7.78 -21.21 -13.13
CA LEU A 278 7.49 -21.86 -14.41
C LEU A 278 6.93 -23.28 -14.26
N ARG A 279 7.33 -24.01 -13.22
CA ARG A 279 6.82 -25.36 -12.91
C ARG A 279 5.38 -25.30 -12.43
N VAL A 280 5.05 -24.32 -11.60
CA VAL A 280 3.67 -24.06 -11.16
C VAL A 280 2.80 -23.66 -12.35
N GLN A 281 3.28 -22.74 -13.19
CA GLN A 281 2.59 -22.33 -14.41
C GLN A 281 2.40 -23.46 -15.42
N ALA A 282 3.39 -24.35 -15.58
CA ALA A 282 3.26 -25.54 -16.41
C ALA A 282 2.23 -26.52 -15.84
N ARG A 283 2.25 -26.76 -14.52
CA ARG A 283 1.27 -27.62 -13.83
C ARG A 283 -0.14 -27.10 -14.02
N LEU A 284 -0.38 -25.82 -13.76
CA LEU A 284 -1.69 -25.17 -13.90
C LEU A 284 -2.23 -25.23 -15.35
N ARG A 285 -1.37 -25.28 -16.37
CA ARG A 285 -1.79 -25.44 -17.78
C ARG A 285 -2.05 -26.90 -18.21
N SER A 286 -1.54 -27.88 -17.47
CA SER A 286 -1.65 -29.29 -17.80
C SER A 286 -3.02 -29.88 -17.47
N ALA A 287 -3.43 -30.98 -18.12
CA ALA A 287 -4.68 -31.68 -17.77
C ALA A 287 -4.68 -32.16 -16.30
N GLU A 288 -3.52 -32.58 -15.79
CA GLU A 288 -3.36 -33.08 -14.42
C GLU A 288 -3.48 -32.00 -13.34
N GLY A 289 -3.32 -30.72 -13.69
CA GLY A 289 -3.38 -29.60 -12.76
C GLY A 289 -4.79 -29.08 -12.46
N ALA A 290 -5.86 -29.82 -12.78
CA ALA A 290 -7.23 -29.37 -12.56
C ALA A 290 -7.55 -29.07 -11.08
N PRO A 291 -7.20 -29.93 -10.11
CA PRO A 291 -7.45 -29.63 -8.71
C PRO A 291 -6.73 -28.36 -8.23
N GLU A 292 -5.48 -28.17 -8.66
CA GLU A 292 -4.66 -27.01 -8.32
C GLU A 292 -5.17 -25.74 -9.00
N ARG A 293 -5.64 -25.81 -10.25
CA ARG A 293 -6.29 -24.68 -10.92
C ARG A 293 -7.53 -24.21 -10.18
N ALA A 294 -8.40 -25.12 -9.77
CA ALA A 294 -9.61 -24.77 -9.02
C ALA A 294 -9.25 -24.08 -7.69
N LEU A 295 -8.19 -24.53 -7.02
CA LEU A 295 -7.67 -23.91 -5.80
C LEU A 295 -7.20 -22.47 -6.05
N VAL A 296 -6.33 -22.26 -7.05
CA VAL A 296 -5.79 -20.93 -7.36
C VAL A 296 -6.87 -19.99 -7.88
N ALA A 297 -7.79 -20.48 -8.73
CA ALA A 297 -8.93 -19.69 -9.19
C ALA A 297 -9.82 -19.25 -8.02
N GLY A 298 -10.07 -20.15 -7.06
CA GLY A 298 -10.81 -19.83 -5.84
C GLY A 298 -10.18 -18.67 -5.07
N ASP A 299 -8.87 -18.70 -4.85
CA ASP A 299 -8.15 -17.62 -4.15
C ASP A 299 -8.15 -16.29 -4.93
N MET A 300 -7.98 -16.34 -6.25
CA MET A 300 -8.10 -15.17 -7.13
C MET A 300 -9.48 -14.52 -7.04
N LEU A 301 -10.55 -15.33 -7.11
CA LEU A 301 -11.92 -14.82 -7.01
C LEU A 301 -12.21 -14.26 -5.61
N LYS A 302 -11.75 -14.93 -4.54
CA LYS A 302 -11.83 -14.42 -3.16
C LYS A 302 -11.12 -13.07 -3.01
N TRP A 303 -9.93 -12.91 -3.62
CA TRP A 303 -9.21 -11.64 -3.60
C TRP A 303 -10.00 -10.52 -4.29
N LEU A 304 -10.56 -10.80 -5.48
CA LEU A 304 -11.40 -9.86 -6.21
C LEU A 304 -12.64 -9.43 -5.40
N ASP A 305 -13.35 -10.39 -4.80
CA ASP A 305 -14.48 -10.12 -3.92
C ASP A 305 -14.05 -9.28 -2.69
N GLY A 306 -12.87 -9.57 -2.15
CA GLY A 306 -12.30 -8.87 -1.01
C GLY A 306 -12.02 -7.39 -1.25
N GLN A 307 -11.74 -6.95 -2.49
CA GLN A 307 -11.40 -5.55 -2.78
C GLN A 307 -12.55 -4.58 -2.44
N ALA A 308 -13.80 -4.98 -2.65
CA ALA A 308 -14.94 -4.14 -2.28
C ALA A 308 -15.02 -3.94 -0.76
N GLY A 309 -14.81 -5.02 0.00
CA GLY A 309 -14.80 -4.95 1.46
C GLY A 309 -13.57 -4.24 2.03
N PHE A 310 -12.42 -4.33 1.35
CA PHE A 310 -11.24 -3.54 1.67
C PHE A 310 -11.56 -2.04 1.60
N SER A 311 -12.13 -1.58 0.48
CA SER A 311 -12.47 -0.15 0.30
C SER A 311 -13.44 0.34 1.37
N ALA A 312 -14.42 -0.47 1.77
CA ALA A 312 -15.32 -0.14 2.86
C ALA A 312 -14.62 -0.04 4.23
N TRP A 313 -13.71 -0.96 4.55
CA TRP A 313 -12.90 -0.87 5.76
C TRP A 313 -12.02 0.37 5.77
N GLN A 314 -11.41 0.73 4.64
CA GLN A 314 -10.62 1.96 4.53
C GLN A 314 -11.46 3.22 4.71
N ALA A 315 -12.70 3.23 4.20
CA ALA A 315 -13.65 4.33 4.43
C ALA A 315 -13.94 4.52 5.92
N ILE A 316 -14.23 3.42 6.64
CA ILE A 316 -14.48 3.43 8.09
C ILE A 316 -13.22 3.92 8.84
N ARG A 317 -12.04 3.40 8.50
CA ARG A 317 -10.77 3.77 9.14
C ARG A 317 -10.47 5.26 8.97
N VAL A 318 -10.58 5.79 7.74
CA VAL A 318 -10.34 7.21 7.46
C VAL A 318 -11.41 8.09 8.10
N GLY A 319 -12.67 7.64 8.16
CA GLY A 319 -13.73 8.28 8.94
C GLY A 319 -13.36 8.42 10.42
N LYS A 320 -12.78 7.36 11.02
CA LYS A 320 -12.32 7.37 12.40
C LYS A 320 -11.19 8.38 12.62
N ILE A 321 -10.16 8.32 11.78
CA ILE A 321 -9.02 9.25 11.84
C ILE A 321 -9.52 10.69 11.80
N ARG A 322 -10.42 11.01 10.87
CA ARG A 322 -11.02 12.35 10.76
C ARG A 322 -11.75 12.79 12.04
N MET A 323 -12.58 11.92 12.61
CA MET A 323 -13.29 12.23 13.86
C MET A 323 -12.33 12.51 15.02
N GLN A 324 -11.24 11.73 15.15
CA GLN A 324 -10.22 11.95 16.18
C GLN A 324 -9.50 13.28 15.97
N MET A 325 -9.12 13.61 14.73
CA MET A 325 -8.50 14.89 14.42
C MET A 325 -9.42 16.10 14.72
N GLN A 326 -10.73 15.94 14.51
CA GLN A 326 -11.70 16.97 14.86
C GLN A 326 -11.79 17.18 16.38
N SER A 327 -11.76 16.10 17.18
CA SER A 327 -11.86 16.19 18.64
C SER A 327 -10.64 16.87 19.27
N PHE A 328 -9.47 16.81 18.63
CA PHE A 328 -8.25 17.50 19.08
C PHE A 328 -8.16 18.96 18.65
N GLY A 329 -9.10 19.43 17.82
CA GLY A 329 -9.07 20.76 17.21
C GLY A 329 -7.96 20.92 16.16
N ASP A 330 -7.38 19.82 15.69
CA ASP A 330 -6.26 19.83 14.73
C ASP A 330 -6.73 20.13 13.30
N ILE A 331 -8.02 19.97 13.03
CA ILE A 331 -8.66 20.31 11.75
C ILE A 331 -9.88 21.21 11.99
N TYR A 332 -9.85 22.40 11.39
CA TYR A 332 -11.03 23.27 11.26
C TYR A 332 -12.05 22.69 10.26
N SER A 333 -13.33 23.00 10.42
CA SER A 333 -14.44 22.43 9.61
C SER A 333 -14.17 22.41 8.10
N MET A 334 -13.65 23.50 7.53
CA MET A 334 -13.32 23.59 6.10
C MET A 334 -12.22 22.63 5.66
N ARG A 335 -11.20 22.40 6.49
CA ARG A 335 -10.14 21.43 6.21
C ARG A 335 -10.65 19.99 6.34
N ASN A 336 -11.62 19.74 7.22
CA ASN A 336 -12.23 18.42 7.36
C ASN A 336 -13.06 18.04 6.13
N GLU A 337 -13.84 18.98 5.60
CA GLU A 337 -14.61 18.80 4.36
C GLU A 337 -13.68 18.60 3.16
N ASN A 338 -12.62 19.39 3.05
CA ASN A 338 -11.64 19.20 1.97
C ASN A 338 -10.93 17.84 2.07
N LEU A 339 -10.57 17.40 3.28
CA LEU A 339 -9.96 16.07 3.50
C LEU A 339 -10.94 14.96 3.13
N HIS A 340 -12.21 15.09 3.52
CA HIS A 340 -13.28 14.16 3.12
C HIS A 340 -13.39 14.02 1.61
N ASN A 341 -13.41 15.15 0.90
CA ASN A 341 -13.50 15.17 -0.56
C ASN A 341 -12.27 14.56 -1.22
N ALA A 342 -11.07 14.77 -0.65
CA ALA A 342 -9.82 14.22 -1.16
C ALA A 342 -9.75 12.68 -1.08
N VAL A 343 -10.45 12.10 -0.10
CA VAL A 343 -10.58 10.64 0.10
C VAL A 343 -12.00 10.13 -0.26
N GLY A 344 -12.75 10.89 -1.05
CA GLY A 344 -14.20 10.70 -1.24
C GLY A 344 -14.61 9.54 -2.16
N ARG A 345 -13.67 8.80 -2.76
CA ARG A 345 -13.99 7.79 -3.79
C ARG A 345 -14.24 6.39 -3.25
N PHE A 346 -14.27 6.19 -1.93
CA PHE A 346 -14.43 4.86 -1.34
C PHE A 346 -15.68 4.14 -1.84
N LYS A 347 -16.81 4.85 -1.95
CA LYS A 347 -18.08 4.32 -2.45
C LYS A 347 -17.98 3.89 -3.92
N GLU A 348 -17.34 4.71 -4.75
CA GLU A 348 -17.10 4.42 -6.16
C GLU A 348 -16.18 3.20 -6.33
N ASN A 349 -15.04 3.17 -5.61
CA ASN A 349 -14.10 2.06 -5.66
C ASN A 349 -14.74 0.76 -5.16
N ALA A 350 -15.49 0.80 -4.05
CA ALA A 350 -16.17 -0.38 -3.51
C ALA A 350 -17.23 -0.91 -4.47
N SER A 351 -18.06 -0.03 -5.03
CA SER A 351 -19.12 -0.42 -5.98
C SER A 351 -18.53 -0.97 -7.28
N SER A 352 -17.51 -0.30 -7.82
CA SER A 352 -16.82 -0.75 -9.04
C SER A 352 -16.08 -2.07 -8.81
N ALA A 353 -15.48 -2.28 -7.63
CA ALA A 353 -14.85 -3.54 -7.27
C ALA A 353 -15.88 -4.68 -7.16
N ALA A 354 -17.03 -4.44 -6.55
CA ALA A 354 -18.11 -5.43 -6.46
C ALA A 354 -18.64 -5.82 -7.86
N ILE A 355 -18.84 -4.83 -8.74
CA ILE A 355 -19.24 -5.07 -10.14
C ILE A 355 -18.17 -5.89 -10.86
N ARG A 356 -16.91 -5.47 -10.77
CA ARG A 356 -15.77 -6.17 -11.37
C ARG A 356 -15.71 -7.61 -10.90
N ALA A 357 -15.79 -7.86 -9.59
CA ALA A 357 -15.73 -9.20 -9.02
C ALA A 357 -16.89 -10.06 -9.54
N GLY A 358 -18.12 -9.55 -9.53
CA GLY A 358 -19.29 -10.25 -10.07
C GLY A 358 -19.20 -10.54 -11.58
N GLU A 359 -18.62 -9.65 -12.38
CA GLU A 359 -18.34 -9.88 -13.80
C GLU A 359 -17.28 -10.96 -14.01
N ARG A 360 -16.17 -10.91 -13.26
CA ARG A 360 -15.08 -11.89 -13.36
C ARG A 360 -15.50 -13.28 -12.89
N THR A 361 -16.23 -13.38 -11.79
CA THR A 361 -16.78 -14.62 -11.27
C THR A 361 -17.74 -15.26 -12.28
N ARG A 362 -18.67 -14.49 -12.86
CA ARG A 362 -19.57 -15.00 -13.91
C ARG A 362 -18.80 -15.47 -15.14
N ALA A 363 -17.91 -14.64 -15.67
CA ALA A 363 -17.10 -14.98 -16.85
C ALA A 363 -16.27 -16.26 -16.63
N TYR A 364 -15.69 -16.42 -15.43
CA TYR A 364 -14.97 -17.63 -15.06
C TYR A 364 -15.89 -18.85 -15.05
N HIS A 365 -17.02 -18.82 -14.35
CA HIS A 365 -17.91 -19.99 -14.27
C HIS A 365 -18.56 -20.36 -15.60
N ASP A 366 -18.99 -19.37 -16.39
CA ASP A 366 -19.56 -19.59 -17.72
C ASP A 366 -18.54 -20.28 -18.63
N ARG A 367 -17.27 -19.84 -18.58
CA ARG A 367 -16.21 -20.48 -19.37
C ARG A 367 -15.83 -21.84 -18.81
N ALA A 368 -15.72 -21.97 -17.48
CA ALA A 368 -15.28 -23.19 -16.82
C ALA A 368 -16.24 -24.36 -17.01
N ALA A 369 -17.53 -24.09 -17.24
CA ALA A 369 -18.51 -25.10 -17.64
C ALA A 369 -18.15 -25.83 -18.96
N THR A 370 -17.33 -25.20 -19.81
CA THR A 370 -16.89 -25.75 -21.10
C THR A 370 -15.41 -26.12 -21.11
N ASP A 371 -14.55 -25.24 -20.58
CA ASP A 371 -13.11 -25.43 -20.49
C ASP A 371 -12.56 -24.61 -19.31
N GLU A 372 -12.46 -25.25 -18.15
CA GLU A 372 -11.89 -24.69 -16.91
C GLU A 372 -10.49 -24.14 -17.10
N ARG A 373 -9.66 -24.77 -17.93
CA ARG A 373 -8.29 -24.31 -18.18
C ARG A 373 -8.30 -22.97 -18.90
N ILE A 374 -9.14 -22.79 -19.91
CA ILE A 374 -9.26 -21.50 -20.60
C ILE A 374 -9.85 -20.44 -19.66
N ALA A 375 -10.84 -20.81 -18.85
CA ALA A 375 -11.41 -19.90 -17.83
C ALA A 375 -10.34 -19.39 -16.86
N PHE A 376 -9.48 -20.30 -16.36
CA PHE A 376 -8.38 -19.97 -15.48
C PHE A 376 -7.38 -19.02 -16.15
N ILE A 377 -6.97 -19.30 -17.39
CA ILE A 377 -6.02 -18.45 -18.12
C ILE A 377 -6.57 -17.03 -18.27
N GLN A 378 -7.86 -16.88 -18.60
CA GLN A 378 -8.51 -15.58 -18.72
C GLN A 378 -8.59 -14.83 -17.39
N LEU A 379 -8.87 -15.53 -16.28
CA LEU A 379 -8.89 -14.94 -14.95
C LEU A 379 -7.50 -14.47 -14.53
N ALA A 380 -6.49 -15.31 -14.72
CA ALA A 380 -5.10 -15.01 -14.36
C ALA A 380 -4.55 -13.83 -15.19
N ASP A 381 -4.79 -13.80 -16.50
CA ASP A 381 -4.42 -12.69 -17.40
C ASP A 381 -5.09 -11.38 -16.95
N ALA A 382 -6.37 -11.43 -16.57
CA ALA A 382 -7.10 -10.28 -16.04
C ALA A 382 -6.59 -9.75 -14.68
N MET A 383 -5.78 -10.54 -13.97
CA MET A 383 -5.09 -10.16 -12.73
C MET A 383 -3.59 -9.87 -12.97
N GLY A 384 -3.14 -9.80 -14.23
CA GLY A 384 -1.76 -9.44 -14.59
C GLY A 384 -0.77 -10.60 -14.60
N TYR A 385 -1.21 -11.85 -14.47
CA TYR A 385 -0.32 -13.01 -14.69
C TYR A 385 -0.03 -13.17 -16.18
N THR A 386 1.26 -13.10 -16.55
CA THR A 386 1.67 -13.50 -17.90
C THR A 386 1.73 -15.02 -17.97
N ILE A 387 0.62 -15.64 -18.37
CA ILE A 387 0.61 -17.05 -18.73
C ILE A 387 0.95 -17.14 -20.22
N GLU A 388 2.21 -17.44 -20.55
CA GLU A 388 2.60 -17.66 -21.95
C GLU A 388 1.67 -18.71 -22.58
N LYS A 389 1.00 -18.33 -23.67
CA LYS A 389 0.24 -19.26 -24.49
C LYS A 389 1.27 -20.07 -25.25
N ASN A 390 1.55 -21.29 -24.80
CA ASN A 390 2.27 -22.22 -25.65
C ASN A 390 1.33 -22.57 -26.81
N GLU A 391 1.57 -21.96 -27.96
CA GLU A 391 1.02 -22.37 -29.25
C GLU A 391 1.54 -23.75 -29.65
#